data_AF-A0A0L6J612-F1
#
_entry.id   AF-A0A0L6J612-F1
#
_cell.length_a   1.000
_cell.length_b   1.000
_cell.length_c   1.000
_cell.angle_alpha   90.00
_cell.angle_beta   90.00
_cell.angle_gamma   90.00
#
_symmetry.space_group_name_H-M   'P 1'
#
loop_
_entity.id
_entity.type
_entity.pdbx_description
1 polymer ?
#
loop_
_entity_poly.entity_id
_entity_poly.type
_entity_poly.pdbx_seq_one_letter_code
_entity_poly.pdbx_strand_id
1 'polypeptide(L)' 'MNGRPTIAPAGEKAVEIKILISKDMHRAITNISQGLGTSVAGYIRMLAYNHVARIRANIEIDK' A
#
# COMPACT_ATOMS: atom_id res chain seq x y z
N MET A 1 4.02 15.69 13.12
CA MET A 1 4.65 14.35 13.29
C MET A 1 5.27 13.94 11.97
N ASN A 2 6.58 13.69 11.97
CA ASN A 2 7.44 13.60 10.80
C ASN A 2 7.07 12.43 9.87
N GLY A 3 6.77 12.74 8.61
CA GLY A 3 6.55 11.77 7.55
C GLY A 3 7.84 11.04 7.21
N ARG A 4 7.89 9.73 7.48
CA ARG A 4 8.97 8.88 6.98
C ARG A 4 9.01 9.00 5.45
N PRO A 5 10.19 9.26 4.84
CA PRO A 5 10.30 9.37 3.40
C PRO A 5 9.78 8.09 2.74
N THR A 6 8.86 8.26 1.82
CA THR A 6 8.49 7.20 0.88
C THR A 6 9.70 6.97 -0.01
N ILE A 7 10.41 5.85 0.19
CA ILE A 7 11.56 5.48 -0.62
C ILE A 7 11.01 4.95 -1.96
N ALA A 8 10.87 5.85 -2.94
CA ALA A 8 10.84 5.44 -4.35
C ALA A 8 12.24 4.92 -4.73
N PRO A 9 12.37 4.01 -5.71
CA PRO A 9 13.67 3.65 -6.29
C PRO A 9 14.46 4.92 -6.62
N ALA A 10 15.78 4.89 -6.40
CA ALA A 10 16.63 6.07 -6.60
C ALA A 10 16.47 6.61 -8.04
N GLY A 11 16.00 7.86 -8.16
CA GLY A 11 15.77 8.52 -9.45
C GLY A 11 14.30 8.62 -9.89
N GLU A 12 13.37 7.94 -9.21
CA GLU A 12 11.94 8.02 -9.54
C GLU A 12 11.20 9.02 -8.64
N LYS A 13 10.34 9.85 -9.24
CA LYS A 13 9.44 10.73 -8.48
C LYS A 13 8.30 9.90 -7.90
N ALA A 14 8.00 10.11 -6.62
CA ALA A 14 6.82 9.53 -6.01
C ALA A 14 5.56 9.98 -6.79
N VAL A 15 4.75 9.02 -7.22
CA VAL A 15 3.46 9.29 -7.87
C VAL A 15 2.40 9.42 -6.79
N GLU A 16 1.66 10.53 -6.80
CA GLU A 16 0.50 10.70 -5.93
C GLU A 16 -0.72 9.98 -6.52
N ILE A 17 -1.33 9.10 -5.73
CA ILE A 17 -2.56 8.38 -6.13
C ILE A 17 -3.67 8.79 -5.18
N LYS A 18 -4.76 9.33 -5.75
CA LYS A 18 -5.99 9.64 -5.01
C LYS A 18 -6.93 8.45 -5.14
N ILE A 19 -7.44 8.00 -4.00
CA ILE A 19 -8.33 6.85 -3.90
C ILE A 19 -9.57 7.22 -3.10
N LEU A 20 -10.72 6.82 -3.62
CA LEU A 20 -12.00 6.92 -2.94
C LEU A 20 -12.31 5.55 -2.33
N ILE A 21 -12.51 5.54 -1.02
CA ILE A 21 -12.92 4.36 -0.27
C ILE A 21 -14.06 4.72 0.66
N SER A 22 -14.87 3.73 1.04
CA SER A 22 -15.93 3.95 2.02
C SER A 22 -15.36 4.36 3.38
N LYS A 23 -16.17 5.07 4.16
CA LYS A 23 -15.79 5.51 5.51
C LYS A 23 -15.44 4.33 6.43
N ASP A 24 -16.19 3.23 6.32
CA ASP A 24 -15.96 2.04 7.13
C ASP A 24 -14.64 1.36 6.78
N MET A 25 -14.33 1.25 5.48
CA MET A 25 -13.02 0.76 5.02
C MET A 25 -11.89 1.65 5.52
N HIS A 26 -12.04 2.97 5.42
CA HIS A 26 -11.02 3.90 5.92
C HIS A 26 -10.77 3.71 7.42
N ARG A 27 -11.84 3.53 8.22
CA ARG A 27 -11.72 3.28 9.66
C ARG A 27 -11.01 1.97 9.96
N ALA A 28 -11.38 0.89 9.26
CA ALA A 28 -10.72 -0.41 9.40
C ALA A 28 -9.22 -0.34 9.06
N ILE A 29 -8.87 0.28 7.93
CA ILE A 29 -7.48 0.48 7.51
C ILE A 29 -6.70 1.30 8.54
N THR A 30 -7.30 2.36 9.07
CA THR A 30 -6.67 3.21 10.09
C THR A 30 -6.32 2.41 11.33
N ASN A 31 -7.27 1.65 11.88
CA ASN A 31 -7.05 0.83 13.08
C ASN A 31 -5.96 -0.23 12.87
N ILE A 32 -6.00 -0.92 11.72
CA ILE A 32 -4.99 -1.96 11.40
C ILE A 32 -3.61 -1.31 11.23
N SER A 33 -3.52 -0.19 10.51
CA SER A 33 -2.25 0.50 10.28
C SER A 33 -1.60 0.96 11.59
N GLN A 34 -2.39 1.43 12.56
CA GLN A 34 -1.92 1.78 13.90
C GLN A 34 -1.38 0.56 14.65
N GLY A 35 -2.11 -0.57 14.64
CA GLY A 35 -1.66 -1.81 15.26
C GLY A 35 -0.36 -2.36 14.68
N LEU A 36 -0.10 -2.09 13.39
CA LEU A 36 1.14 -2.48 12.70
C LEU A 36 2.26 -1.43 12.78
N GLY A 37 2.04 -0.30 13.45
CA GLY A 37 3.05 0.77 13.57
C GLY A 37 3.39 1.44 12.23
N THR A 38 2.44 1.49 11.29
CA THR A 38 2.60 2.08 9.95
C THR A 38 1.56 3.17 9.66
N SER A 39 1.75 3.91 8.57
CA SER A 39 0.75 4.87 8.10
C SER A 39 -0.34 4.20 7.27
N VAL A 40 -1.51 4.82 7.17
CA VAL A 40 -2.60 4.39 6.26
C VAL A 40 -2.07 4.17 4.84
N ALA A 41 -1.32 5.13 4.29
CA ALA A 41 -0.72 5.02 2.96
C ALA A 41 0.36 3.92 2.87
N GLY A 42 1.07 3.63 3.95
CA GLY A 42 2.02 2.52 4.02
C GLY A 42 1.30 1.17 3.96
N TYR A 43 0.23 1.02 4.72
CA TYR A 43 -0.59 -0.19 4.73
C TYR A 43 -1.26 -0.45 3.36
N ILE A 44 -1.85 0.59 2.75
CA ILE A 44 -2.45 0.48 1.41
C ILE A 44 -1.42 0.04 0.37
N ARG A 45 -0.19 0.56 0.42
CA ARG A 45 0.90 0.11 -0.46
C ARG A 45 1.26 -1.35 -0.25
N MET A 46 1.33 -1.81 0.99
CA MET A 46 1.61 -3.22 1.30
C MET A 46 0.52 -4.13 0.72
N LEU A 47 -0.76 -3.75 0.85
CA LEU A 47 -1.87 -4.49 0.23
C LEU A 47 -1.74 -4.54 -1.30
N ALA A 48 -1.46 -3.39 -1.94
CA ALA A 48 -1.29 -3.32 -3.38
C ALA A 48 -0.12 -4.18 -3.86
N TYR A 49 1.03 -4.12 -3.18
CA TYR A 49 2.21 -4.93 -3.49
C TYR A 49 1.89 -6.44 -3.40
N ASN A 50 1.26 -6.86 -2.30
CA ASN A 50 0.88 -8.26 -2.10
C ASN A 50 -0.11 -8.75 -3.17
N HIS A 51 -1.04 -7.90 -3.60
CA HIS A 51 -1.98 -8.25 -4.66
C HIS A 51 -1.28 -8.45 -6.01
N VAL A 52 -0.40 -7.52 -6.40
CA VAL A 52 0.39 -7.63 -7.64
C VAL A 52 1.29 -8.87 -7.62
N ALA A 53 1.94 -9.15 -6.50
CA ALA A 53 2.79 -10.34 -6.34
C ALA A 53 2.01 -11.64 -6.56
N ARG A 54 0.78 -11.75 -6.02
CA ARG A 54 -0.08 -12.93 -6.23
C ARG A 54 -0.51 -13.08 -7.69
N ILE A 55 -0.88 -11.99 -8.35
CA ILE A 55 -1.23 -12.02 -9.78
C ILE A 55 -0.04 -12.52 -10.60
N ARG A 56 1.17 -12.03 -10.34
CA ARG A 56 2.39 -12.48 -11.04
C ARG A 56 2.67 -13.95 -10.80
N ALA A 57 2.59 -14.42 -9.56
CA ALA A 57 2.79 -15.82 -9.24
C ALA A 57 1.81 -16.74 -9.98
N ASN A 58 0.53 -16.34 -10.09
CA ASN A 58 -0.47 -17.11 -10.83
C ASN A 58 -0.16 -17.16 -12.34
N ILE A 59 0.35 -16.08 -12.93
CA ILE A 59 0.73 -16.04 -14.35
C ILE A 59 1.94 -16.93 -14.65
N GLU A 60 2.86 -17.09 -13.69
CA GLU A 60 4.05 -17.94 -13.86
C GLU A 60 3.73 -19.44 -13.74
N ILE A 61 2.66 -19.81 -13.03
CA ILE A 61 2.20 -21.21 -12.89
C ILE A 61 1.52 -21.71 -14.17
N ASP A 62 0.94 -20.83 -14.98
CA ASP A 62 0.23 -21.15 -16.23
C ASP A 62 1.17 -21.23 -17.47
N LYS A 63 2.49 -21.15 -17.31
CA LYS A 63 3.50 -21.28 -18.39
C LYS A 63 4.27 -22.59 -18.31
#